data_AF-A0A382PEY8-F1
#
_entry.id   AF-A0A382PEY8-F1
#
_cell.length_a   1.000
_cell.length_b   1.000
_cell.length_c   1.000
_cell.angle_alpha   90.00
_cell.angle_beta   90.00
_cell.angle_gamma   90.00
#
_symmetry.space_group_name_H-M   'P 1'
#
loop_
_entity.id
_entity.type
_entity.pdbx_description
1 polymer ?
#
loop_
_entity_poly.entity_id
_entity_poly.type
_entity_poly.pdbx_seq_one_letter_code
_entity_poly.pdbx_strand_id
1 'polypeptide(L)'
;LFLPYLNNPHFIILLRNPVSNAKAINKIYRIPFLKAMEITSYYNFIISRICVKHNIPKLFINFEQMRIEPNVIVKEILRFLDLNISEEIMRDVNSVIVPGYSTTSNDSTFSTQ
;
A
#
# COMPACT_ATOMS: atom_id res chain seq x y z
N LEU A 1 10.55 -15.13 -7.95
CA LEU A 1 9.30 -15.71 -7.39
C LEU A 1 9.12 -17.09 -7.99
N PHE A 2 9.00 -18.15 -7.18
CA PHE A 2 8.75 -19.51 -7.67
C PHE A 2 7.24 -19.73 -7.87
N LEU A 3 6.70 -19.14 -8.95
CA LEU A 3 5.29 -19.25 -9.32
C LEU A 3 4.78 -20.69 -9.58
N PRO A 4 5.58 -21.64 -10.13
CA PRO A 4 5.06 -22.97 -10.49
C PRO A 4 4.54 -23.82 -9.33
N TYR A 5 4.86 -23.48 -8.08
CA TYR A 5 4.44 -24.24 -6.90
C TYR A 5 3.26 -23.59 -6.15
N LEU A 6 2.72 -22.48 -6.67
CA LEU A 6 1.59 -21.81 -6.05
C LEU A 6 0.29 -22.31 -6.68
N ASN A 7 -0.60 -22.85 -5.84
CA ASN A 7 -1.96 -23.19 -6.25
C ASN A 7 -2.85 -21.95 -6.14
N ASN A 8 -3.40 -21.50 -7.26
CA ASN A 8 -4.33 -20.35 -7.37
C ASN A 8 -3.85 -19.05 -6.66
N PRO A 9 -2.65 -18.54 -6.96
CA PRO A 9 -2.14 -17.37 -6.26
C PRO A 9 -2.87 -16.09 -6.67
N HIS A 10 -3.30 -15.32 -5.67
CA HIS A 10 -3.84 -13.98 -5.83
C HIS A 10 -2.78 -12.96 -5.41
N PHE A 11 -2.42 -12.03 -6.30
CA PHE A 11 -1.40 -11.03 -6.03
C PHE A 11 -2.01 -9.66 -5.80
N ILE A 12 -1.85 -9.13 -4.59
CA ILE A 12 -2.20 -7.74 -4.29
C ILE A 12 -0.92 -6.91 -4.39
N ILE A 13 -0.91 -5.95 -5.31
CA ILE A 13 0.26 -5.12 -5.62
C ILE A 13 -0.03 -3.70 -5.20
N LEU A 14 0.58 -3.28 -4.10
CA LEU A 14 0.47 -1.92 -3.59
C LEU A 14 1.49 -1.01 -4.30
N LEU A 15 0.97 -0.04 -5.03
CA LEU A 15 1.72 1.00 -5.70
C LEU A 15 1.72 2.27 -4.85
N ARG A 16 2.87 2.92 -4.76
CA ARG A 16 3.02 4.20 -4.08
C ARG A 16 3.94 5.10 -4.90
N ASN A 17 3.76 6.41 -4.78
CA ASN A 17 4.65 7.37 -5.42
C ASN A 17 6.14 7.02 -5.16
N PRO A 18 6.96 6.85 -6.21
CA PRO A 18 8.36 6.41 -6.06
C PRO A 18 9.22 7.33 -5.20
N VAL A 19 9.01 8.64 -5.29
CA VAL A 19 9.75 9.63 -4.48
C VAL A 19 9.37 9.50 -3.00
N SER A 20 8.08 9.34 -2.70
CA SER A 20 7.61 9.10 -1.33
C SER A 20 8.16 7.79 -0.74
N ASN A 21 8.26 6.74 -1.56
CA ASN A 21 8.92 5.48 -1.16
C ASN A 21 10.40 5.66 -0.89
N ALA A 22 11.14 6.31 -1.79
CA ALA A 22 12.56 6.54 -1.59
C ALA A 22 12.85 7.42 -0.35
N LYS A 23 12.03 8.44 -0.08
CA LYS A 23 12.10 9.22 1.16
C LYS A 23 11.88 8.35 2.40
N ALA A 24 10.92 7.44 2.37
CA ALA A 24 10.67 6.52 3.47
C ALA A 24 11.85 5.54 3.70
N ILE A 25 12.39 4.96 2.63
CA ILE A 25 13.57 4.09 2.69
C ILE A 25 14.79 4.85 3.24
N ASN A 26 15.04 6.06 2.74
CA ASN A 26 16.11 6.93 3.23
C ASN A 26 15.93 7.22 4.73
N LYS A 27 14.72 7.54 5.18
CA LYS A 27 14.44 7.82 6.60
C LYS A 27 14.63 6.59 7.50
N ILE A 28 14.12 5.43 7.10
CA ILE A 28 14.12 4.20 7.92
C ILE A 28 15.51 3.58 7.98
N TYR A 29 16.15 3.42 6.82
CA TYR A 29 17.41 2.68 6.69
C TYR A 29 18.64 3.58 6.62
N ARG A 30 18.47 4.91 6.64
CA ARG A 30 19.55 5.91 6.53
C ARG A 30 20.42 5.76 5.27
N ILE A 31 19.86 5.19 4.21
CA ILE A 31 20.51 5.02 2.89
C ILE A 31 20.40 6.34 2.11
N PRO A 32 21.43 6.80 1.38
CA PRO A 32 21.35 8.02 0.56
C PRO A 32 20.13 8.04 -0.37
N PHE A 33 19.47 9.19 -0.52
CA PHE A 33 18.22 9.31 -1.26
C PHE A 33 18.30 8.78 -2.70
N LEU A 34 19.37 9.08 -3.43
CA LEU A 34 19.57 8.56 -4.79
C LEU A 34 19.67 7.03 -4.82
N LYS A 35 20.32 6.43 -3.82
CA LYS A 35 20.39 4.97 -3.69
C LYS A 35 19.02 4.37 -3.34
N ALA A 36 18.24 5.05 -2.50
CA ALA A 36 16.87 4.66 -2.21
C ALA A 36 15.95 4.74 -3.44
N MET A 37 16.16 5.72 -4.32
CA MET A 37 15.48 5.83 -5.61
C MET A 37 15.86 4.66 -6.54
N GLU A 38 17.13 4.30 -6.64
CA GLU A 38 17.57 3.13 -7.42
C GLU A 38 16.88 1.85 -6.95
N ILE A 39 16.84 1.61 -5.63
CA ILE A 39 16.18 0.46 -5.04
C ILE A 39 14.69 0.45 -5.39
N THR A 40 14.00 1.59 -5.22
CA THR A 40 12.57 1.73 -5.53
C THR A 40 12.30 1.42 -7.01
N SER A 41 13.10 1.98 -7.91
CA SER A 41 12.98 1.74 -9.36
C SER A 41 13.24 0.28 -9.73
N TYR A 42 14.24 -0.36 -9.12
CA TYR A 42 14.56 -1.76 -9.36
C TYR A 42 13.40 -2.69 -8.99
N TYR A 43 12.80 -2.53 -7.80
CA TYR A 43 11.68 -3.37 -7.39
C TYR A 43 10.44 -3.13 -8.25
N ASN A 44 10.11 -1.88 -8.59
CA ASN A 44 9.00 -1.58 -9.49
C ASN A 44 9.19 -2.23 -10.87
N PHE A 45 10.43 -2.22 -11.40
CA PHE A 45 10.76 -2.89 -12.66
C PHE A 45 10.56 -4.40 -12.57
N ILE A 46 11.04 -5.05 -11.50
CA ILE A 46 10.87 -6.51 -11.30
C ILE A 46 9.39 -6.88 -11.22
N ILE A 47 8.59 -6.14 -10.45
CA ILE A 47 7.13 -6.35 -10.34
C ILE A 47 6.48 -6.23 -11.71
N SER A 48 6.79 -5.15 -12.46
CA SER A 48 6.28 -4.95 -13.82
C SER A 48 6.62 -6.13 -14.74
N ARG A 49 7.87 -6.60 -14.73
CA ARG A 49 8.27 -7.78 -15.52
C ARG A 49 7.51 -9.04 -15.14
N ILE A 50 7.28 -9.29 -13.86
CA ILE A 50 6.50 -10.45 -13.40
C ILE A 50 5.06 -10.35 -13.92
N CYS A 51 4.44 -9.17 -13.79
CA CYS A 51 3.07 -8.92 -14.22
C CYS A 51 2.86 -9.08 -15.73
N VAL A 52 3.86 -8.68 -16.54
CA VAL A 52 3.84 -8.83 -18.00
C VAL A 52 4.12 -10.27 -18.42
N LYS A 53 5.10 -10.91 -17.78
CA LYS A 53 5.53 -12.27 -18.14
C LYS A 53 4.50 -13.33 -17.77
N HIS A 54 3.75 -13.12 -16.69
CA HIS A 54 2.81 -14.12 -16.17
C HIS A 54 1.40 -13.55 -16.12
N ASN A 55 0.44 -14.28 -16.70
CA ASN A 55 -0.98 -13.97 -16.60
C ASN A 55 -1.56 -14.42 -15.25
N ILE A 56 -1.05 -13.84 -14.17
CA ILE A 56 -1.47 -14.09 -12.80
C ILE A 56 -2.67 -13.20 -12.42
N PRO A 57 -3.64 -13.73 -11.64
CA PRO A 57 -4.65 -12.91 -10.96
C PRO A 57 -3.97 -11.86 -10.10
N LYS A 58 -4.26 -10.59 -10.37
CA LYS A 58 -3.61 -9.47 -9.67
C LYS A 58 -4.56 -8.29 -9.49
N LEU A 59 -4.48 -7.66 -8.33
CA LEU A 59 -5.16 -6.42 -7.98
C LEU A 59 -4.10 -5.36 -7.71
N PHE A 60 -4.17 -4.24 -8.43
CA PHE A 60 -3.32 -3.08 -8.19
C PHE A 60 -4.04 -2.12 -7.24
N ILE A 61 -3.37 -1.74 -6.16
CA ILE A 61 -3.89 -0.80 -5.18
C ILE A 61 -3.01 0.44 -5.18
N ASN A 62 -3.62 1.61 -5.29
CA ASN A 62 -2.93 2.88 -5.10
C ASN A 62 -2.89 3.21 -3.60
N PHE A 63 -1.69 3.36 -3.04
CA PHE A 63 -1.48 3.66 -1.63
C PHE A 63 -2.08 5.00 -1.22
N GLU A 64 -1.92 6.02 -2.07
CA GLU A 64 -2.45 7.35 -1.82
C GLU A 64 -3.98 7.34 -1.75
N GLN A 65 -4.64 6.59 -2.64
CA GLN A 65 -6.09 6.38 -2.59
C GLN A 65 -6.51 5.56 -1.36
N MET A 66 -5.78 4.50 -1.03
CA MET A 66 -6.03 3.66 0.15
C MET A 66 -6.03 4.47 1.45
N ARG A 67 -5.24 5.55 1.53
CA ARG A 67 -5.24 6.43 2.70
C ARG A 67 -6.48 7.33 2.80
N ILE A 68 -7.10 7.68 1.67
CA ILE A 68 -8.26 8.56 1.61
C ILE A 68 -9.54 7.75 1.79
N GLU A 69 -9.64 6.61 1.09
CA GLU A 69 -10.85 5.79 1.01
C GLU A 69 -10.54 4.32 1.30
N PRO A 70 -10.06 3.97 2.50
CA PRO A 70 -9.63 2.60 2.79
C PRO A 70 -10.76 1.59 2.67
N ASN A 71 -12.00 1.97 3.01
CA ASN A 71 -13.16 1.08 2.92
C ASN A 71 -13.49 0.69 1.47
N VAL A 72 -13.20 1.55 0.50
CA VAL A 72 -13.36 1.23 -0.93
C VAL A 72 -12.33 0.16 -1.33
N ILE A 73 -11.08 0.37 -0.95
CA ILE A 73 -9.99 -0.58 -1.23
C ILE A 73 -10.23 -1.93 -0.56
N VAL A 74 -10.72 -1.96 0.68
CA VAL A 74 -11.09 -3.21 1.36
C VAL A 74 -12.14 -3.96 0.55
N LYS A 75 -13.21 -3.29 0.12
CA LYS A 75 -14.26 -3.92 -0.70
C LYS A 75 -13.70 -4.45 -2.02
N GLU A 76 -12.77 -3.75 -2.65
CA GLU A 76 -12.08 -4.22 -3.85
C GLU A 76 -11.25 -5.48 -3.58
N ILE A 77 -10.50 -5.52 -2.48
CA ILE A 77 -9.74 -6.71 -2.06
C ILE A 77 -10.68 -7.89 -1.81
N LEU A 78 -11.79 -7.69 -1.10
CA LEU A 78 -12.75 -8.76 -0.79
C LEU A 78 -13.38 -9.34 -2.06
N ARG A 79 -13.77 -8.48 -3.00
CA ARG A 79 -14.27 -8.91 -4.32
C ARG A 79 -13.20 -9.66 -5.11
N PHE A 80 -11.95 -9.19 -5.09
CA PHE A 80 -10.85 -9.84 -5.78
C PHE A 80 -10.52 -11.23 -5.21
N LEU A 81 -10.69 -11.41 -3.91
CA LEU A 81 -10.47 -12.70 -3.23
C LEU A 81 -11.72 -13.58 -3.19
N ASP A 82 -12.83 -13.14 -3.80
CA ASP A 82 -14.15 -13.81 -3.76
C ASP A 82 -14.62 -14.14 -2.33
N LEU A 83 -14.41 -13.20 -1.40
CA LEU A 83 -14.79 -13.35 0.00
C LEU A 83 -16.09 -12.61 0.29
N ASN A 84 -17.10 -13.35 0.74
CA ASN A 84 -18.32 -12.79 1.30
C ASN A 84 -18.16 -12.61 2.80
N ILE A 85 -18.04 -11.36 3.25
CA ILE A 85 -17.85 -11.00 4.67
C ILE A 85 -19.15 -10.43 5.25
N SER A 86 -19.46 -10.79 6.50
CA SER A 86 -20.60 -10.25 7.23
C SER A 86 -20.36 -8.80 7.69
N GLU A 87 -21.45 -8.06 7.93
CA GLU A 87 -21.41 -6.68 8.44
C GLU A 87 -20.75 -6.54 9.83
N GLU A 88 -20.63 -7.64 10.57
CA GLU A 88 -19.94 -7.68 11.88
C GLU A 88 -18.42 -7.64 11.69
N ILE A 89 -17.88 -8.52 10.84
CA ILE A 89 -16.45 -8.56 10.53
C ILE A 89 -16.01 -7.26 9.82
N MET A 90 -16.88 -6.67 8.99
CA MET A 90 -16.59 -5.36 8.38
C MET A 90 -16.46 -4.24 9.42
N ARG A 91 -17.22 -4.28 10.52
CA ARG A 91 -17.06 -3.32 11.62
C ARG A 91 -15.73 -3.49 12.33
N ASP A 92 -15.30 -4.72 12.56
CA ASP A 92 -13.99 -5.02 13.16
C ASP A 92 -12.84 -4.57 12.26
N VAL A 93 -12.90 -4.85 10.96
CA VAL A 93 -11.92 -4.38 9.98
C VAL A 93 -11.84 -2.86 9.98
N ASN A 94 -12.99 -2.17 9.96
CA ASN A 94 -13.04 -0.71 10.01
C ASN A 94 -12.48 -0.13 11.33
N SER A 95 -12.57 -0.88 12.44
CA SER A 95 -12.00 -0.45 13.72
C SER A 95 -10.47 -0.47 13.74
N VAL A 96 -9.85 -1.35 12.93
CA VAL A 96 -8.38 -1.50 12.83
C VAL A 96 -7.79 -0.56 11.78
N ILE A 97 -8.57 -0.21 10.75
CA ILE A 97 -8.16 0.73 9.70
C ILE A 97 -8.15 2.13 10.30
N VAL A 98 -6.97 2.61 10.66
CA VAL A 98 -6.77 3.99 11.09
C VAL A 98 -6.55 4.85 9.85
N PRO A 99 -7.48 5.78 9.49
CA PRO A 99 -7.23 6.74 8.43
C PRO A 99 -5.98 7.55 8.79
N GLY A 100 -5.14 7.88 7.81
CA GLY A 100 -3.91 8.63 8.05
C GLY A 100 -4.11 10.09 8.45
N TYR A 101 -5.27 10.45 9.03
CA TYR A 101 -5.66 11.78 9.49
C TYR A 101 -6.44 11.69 10.80
N SER A 102 -5.74 11.45 11.91
CA SER A 102 -6.21 11.83 13.26
C SER A 102 -5.00 12.14 14.16
N THR A 103 -4.49 13.38 14.04
CA THR A 103 -4.15 14.31 15.14
C THR A 103 -3.38 15.51 14.58
N THR A 104 -4.10 16.55 14.15
CA THR A 104 -3.70 17.94 14.40
C THR A 104 -4.96 18.70 14.80
N SER A 105 -5.41 18.43 16.02
CA SER A 105 -6.22 19.37 16.80
C SER A 105 -5.27 20.08 17.76
N ASN A 106 -5.15 21.40 17.57
CA ASN A 106 -4.68 22.41 18.52
C ASN A 106 -3.24 22.31 19.05
N ASP A 107 -2.34 23.07 18.43
CA ASP A 107 -1.35 23.87 19.17
C ASP A 107 -1.38 25.30 18.62
N SER A 108 -2.46 26.00 18.95
CA SER A 108 -2.49 27.46 18.98
C SER A 108 -2.02 27.90 20.36
N THR A 109 -0.71 27.94 20.58
CA THR A 109 -0.05 28.80 21.58
C THR A 109 1.45 28.75 21.32
N PHE A 110 2.02 29.77 20.68
CA PHE A 110 3.08 30.54 21.31
C PHE A 110 3.10 31.95 20.71
N SER A 111 2.79 32.88 21.61
CA SER A 111 2.77 34.32 21.45
C SER A 111 4.16 34.88 21.13
N THR A 112 4.15 35.99 20.40
CA THR A 112 5.02 37.17 20.51
C THR A 112 6.33 37.02 21.30
N GLN A 113 7.46 37.23 20.62
CA GLN A 113 8.40 38.35 20.84
C GLN A 113 9.33 38.50 19.65
#